data_AF-A0A2J7TFN3-F1
#
_entry.id   AF-A0A2J7TFN3-F1
#
_cell.length_a   1.000
_cell.length_b   1.000
_cell.length_c   1.000
_cell.angle_alpha   90.00
_cell.angle_beta   90.00
_cell.angle_gamma   90.00
#
_symmetry.space_group_name_H-M   'P 1'
#
loop_
_entity.id
_entity.type
_entity.pdbx_description
1 polymer ?
#
loop_
_entity_poly.entity_id
_entity_poly.type
_entity_poly.pdbx_seq_one_letter_code
_entity_poly.pdbx_strand_id
1 'polypeptide(L)'
;MAVKFVPRITWPKNELLLPPEYFGVTPPAGVAQGDIRYPNIVDVPEMMRLSPNTSAAQSGQLRIVDGLVTAAPTIRFADANAQWRRSSASGSEHGPWKFEFLGGDVFLDLEMAMYLAKSVDYNPKDDLSVQIFARIYEHELLHVLDEIDIATKWLPPQLLGEPTIGRYLVQGAPYVYGLGSSTALDQDFHDFIASIIVANVFNFWVTEKNRRARLRDAPAQYKIVQDQVDTLRQRQINRH
;
A
#
# COMPACT_ATOMS: atom_id res chain seq x y z
N MET A 1 -9.19 16.85 -22.02
CA MET A 1 -7.91 16.12 -21.90
C MET A 1 -8.17 14.87 -21.06
N ALA A 2 -7.47 13.77 -21.30
CA ALA A 2 -7.71 12.52 -20.56
C ALA A 2 -7.11 12.57 -19.15
N VAL A 3 -7.71 11.85 -18.20
CA VAL A 3 -7.07 11.54 -16.91
C VAL A 3 -5.94 10.55 -17.11
N LYS A 4 -4.85 10.70 -16.35
CA LYS A 4 -3.78 9.71 -16.27
C LYS A 4 -3.50 9.37 -14.81
N PHE A 5 -3.68 8.12 -14.44
CA PHE A 5 -3.27 7.63 -13.13
C PHE A 5 -1.77 7.32 -13.13
N VAL A 6 -1.01 8.01 -12.29
CA VAL A 6 0.45 7.93 -12.24
C VAL A 6 0.86 7.34 -10.89
N PRO A 7 1.29 6.06 -10.83
CA PRO A 7 1.77 5.47 -9.59
C PRO A 7 3.08 6.12 -9.14
N ARG A 8 3.21 6.33 -7.84
CA ARG A 8 4.43 6.82 -7.20
C ARG A 8 4.67 6.07 -5.91
N ILE A 9 5.72 5.25 -5.88
CA ILE A 9 6.09 4.47 -4.69
C ILE A 9 7.21 5.21 -3.97
N THR A 10 7.09 5.35 -2.66
CA THR A 10 8.09 5.99 -1.81
C THR A 10 8.37 5.16 -0.57
N TRP A 11 9.58 5.32 -0.03
CA TRP A 11 10.06 4.57 1.13
C TRP A 11 10.59 5.51 2.22
N PRO A 12 9.76 6.42 2.75
CA PRO A 12 10.23 7.48 3.65
C PRO A 12 10.81 6.95 4.98
N LYS A 13 10.54 5.69 5.32
CA LYS A 13 11.00 5.04 6.55
C LYS A 13 12.08 3.98 6.31
N ASN A 14 12.43 3.68 5.06
CA ASN A 14 13.40 2.65 4.71
C ASN A 14 14.30 3.17 3.57
N GLU A 15 15.12 4.19 3.87
CA GLU A 15 15.93 4.87 2.86
C GLU A 15 17.09 4.00 2.35
N LEU A 16 17.64 3.14 3.22
CA LEU A 16 18.77 2.28 2.89
C LEU A 16 18.34 1.12 1.99
N LEU A 17 19.14 0.85 0.96
CA LEU A 17 19.01 -0.36 0.15
C LEU A 17 19.70 -1.53 0.87
N LEU A 18 19.10 -2.71 0.77
CA LEU A 18 19.73 -3.94 1.22
C LEU A 18 20.42 -4.61 0.01
N PRO A 19 21.72 -4.94 0.07
CA PRO A 19 22.39 -5.75 -0.95
C PRO A 19 22.03 -7.23 -0.75
N PRO A 20 21.07 -7.80 -1.51
CA PRO A 20 20.51 -9.13 -1.24
C PRO A 20 21.56 -10.24 -1.27
N GLU A 21 22.57 -10.11 -2.13
CA GLU A 21 23.66 -11.06 -2.29
C GLU A 21 24.49 -11.26 -1.00
N TYR A 22 24.59 -10.24 -0.13
CA TYR A 22 25.36 -10.35 1.12
C TYR A 22 24.65 -11.23 2.16
N PHE A 23 23.34 -11.41 2.01
CA PHE A 23 22.50 -12.17 2.93
C PHE A 23 22.02 -13.49 2.31
N GLY A 24 22.37 -13.77 1.04
CA GLY A 24 21.83 -14.91 0.31
C GLY A 24 20.32 -14.79 0.04
N VAL A 25 19.80 -13.56 0.03
CA VAL A 25 18.40 -13.28 -0.33
C VAL A 25 18.22 -13.43 -1.83
N THR A 26 17.15 -14.11 -2.23
CA THR A 26 16.71 -14.21 -3.63
C THR A 26 15.46 -13.36 -3.81
N PRO A 27 15.58 -12.11 -4.32
CA PRO A 27 14.43 -11.24 -4.51
C PRO A 27 13.43 -11.86 -5.50
N PRO A 28 12.11 -11.77 -5.24
CA PRO A 28 11.09 -12.21 -6.18
C PRO A 28 11.23 -11.50 -7.53
N ALA A 29 10.98 -12.24 -8.62
CA ALA A 29 10.97 -11.66 -9.95
C ALA A 29 9.96 -10.52 -10.04
N GLY A 30 10.41 -9.34 -10.50
CA GLY A 30 9.58 -8.14 -10.62
C GLY A 30 9.76 -7.12 -9.49
N VAL A 31 10.47 -7.46 -8.41
CA VAL A 31 10.95 -6.46 -7.43
C VAL A 31 12.19 -5.78 -8.00
N ALA A 32 12.15 -4.46 -8.17
CA ALA A 32 13.29 -3.70 -8.66
C ALA A 32 14.33 -3.50 -7.54
N GLN A 33 15.60 -3.33 -7.89
CA GLN A 33 16.68 -3.08 -6.91
C GLN A 33 16.37 -1.90 -5.99
N GLY A 34 15.71 -0.86 -6.51
CA GLY A 34 15.29 0.32 -5.75
C GLY A 34 14.18 0.07 -4.73
N ASP A 35 13.57 -1.12 -4.71
CA ASP A 35 12.52 -1.52 -3.77
C ASP A 35 13.00 -2.57 -2.76
N ILE A 36 14.25 -3.03 -2.90
CA ILE A 36 14.91 -3.93 -1.94
C ILE A 36 15.50 -3.07 -0.82
N ARG A 37 14.65 -2.72 0.15
CA ARG A 37 15.00 -1.83 1.26
C ARG A 37 15.45 -2.57 2.50
N TYR A 38 16.40 -2.00 3.23
CA TYR A 38 16.75 -2.50 4.55
C TYR A 38 15.55 -2.35 5.49
N PRO A 39 15.14 -3.43 6.19
CA PRO A 39 13.97 -3.38 7.05
C PRO A 39 14.27 -2.59 8.33
N ASN A 40 13.24 -1.97 8.91
CA ASN A 40 13.34 -1.40 10.24
C ASN A 40 13.24 -2.52 11.26
N ILE A 41 14.27 -2.69 12.09
CA ILE A 41 14.26 -3.68 13.17
C ILE A 41 13.50 -3.10 14.36
N VAL A 42 12.44 -3.76 14.78
CA VAL A 42 11.52 -3.28 15.81
C VAL A 42 11.23 -4.37 16.85
N ASP A 43 10.83 -3.97 18.05
CA ASP A 43 10.40 -4.91 19.08
C ASP A 43 8.95 -5.37 18.87
N VAL A 44 8.52 -6.38 19.64
CA VAL A 44 7.17 -6.96 19.54
C VAL A 44 6.07 -5.91 19.86
N PRO A 45 6.20 -5.07 20.91
CA PRO A 45 5.23 -3.99 21.15
C PRO A 45 5.05 -3.06 19.95
N GLU A 46 6.14 -2.64 19.31
CA GLU A 46 6.08 -1.77 18.14
C GLU A 46 5.48 -2.50 16.93
N MET A 47 5.82 -3.77 16.68
CA MET A 47 5.17 -4.60 15.66
C MET A 47 3.65 -4.68 15.85
N MET A 48 3.19 -4.89 17.09
CA MET A 48 1.76 -4.93 17.41
C MET A 48 1.09 -3.57 17.19
N ARG A 49 1.77 -2.47 17.50
CA ARG A 49 1.26 -1.11 17.26
C ARG A 49 1.13 -0.81 15.76
N LEU A 50 2.08 -1.30 14.96
CA LEU A 50 2.10 -1.13 13.51
C LEU A 50 1.08 -2.04 12.79
N SER A 51 0.63 -3.12 13.44
CA SER A 51 -0.38 -4.05 12.94
C SER A 51 -1.62 -4.12 13.86
N PRO A 52 -2.42 -3.05 13.95
CA PRO A 52 -3.55 -2.98 14.89
C PRO A 52 -4.67 -3.98 14.57
N ASN A 53 -4.70 -4.60 13.38
CA ASN A 53 -5.70 -5.58 12.96
C ASN A 53 -5.26 -7.04 13.14
N THR A 54 -4.05 -7.32 13.64
CA THR A 54 -3.68 -8.68 14.09
C THR A 54 -4.25 -9.03 15.48
N SER A 55 -5.02 -8.12 16.08
CA SER A 55 -5.66 -8.29 17.39
C SER A 55 -6.98 -9.07 17.33
N ALA A 56 -6.91 -10.34 16.94
CA ALA A 56 -7.81 -11.39 17.42
C ALA A 56 -7.28 -12.72 16.91
N ALA A 57 -6.73 -13.54 17.81
CA ALA A 57 -6.40 -14.92 17.54
C ALA A 57 -7.67 -15.68 17.10
N GLN A 58 -7.95 -15.68 15.80
CA GLN A 58 -8.75 -16.71 15.19
C GLN A 58 -7.87 -17.96 15.16
N SER A 59 -8.35 -19.02 15.81
CA SER A 59 -7.68 -20.31 15.97
C SER A 59 -6.92 -20.73 14.70
N GLY A 60 -5.59 -20.75 14.77
CA GLY A 60 -4.72 -21.19 13.67
C GLY A 60 -3.64 -20.21 13.22
N GLN A 61 -3.61 -18.97 13.72
CA GLN A 61 -2.52 -18.01 13.45
C GLN A 61 -1.39 -18.11 14.49
N LEU A 62 -0.19 -17.71 14.04
CA LEU A 62 1.08 -17.74 14.76
C LEU A 62 1.06 -17.17 16.18
N ARG A 63 2.05 -17.60 16.96
CA ARG A 63 2.39 -17.04 18.27
C ARG A 63 3.16 -15.70 18.18
N ILE A 64 3.84 -15.39 17.06
CA ILE A 64 4.68 -14.19 16.85
C ILE A 64 4.68 -13.81 15.35
N VAL A 65 4.48 -12.53 15.00
CA VAL A 65 4.66 -11.99 13.64
C VAL A 65 6.10 -11.52 13.49
N ASP A 66 6.88 -12.18 12.63
CA ASP A 66 8.32 -11.94 12.46
C ASP A 66 8.66 -10.84 11.43
N GLY A 67 7.70 -10.48 10.56
CA GLY A 67 7.85 -9.44 9.53
C GLY A 67 6.53 -8.74 9.18
N LEU A 68 6.62 -7.51 8.70
CA LEU A 68 5.48 -6.69 8.31
C LEU A 68 5.87 -5.68 7.21
N VAL A 69 5.13 -5.70 6.11
CA VAL A 69 5.10 -4.61 5.13
C VAL A 69 3.84 -3.78 5.31
N THR A 70 4.01 -2.47 5.47
CA THR A 70 2.90 -1.51 5.48
C THR A 70 2.92 -0.66 4.23
N ALA A 71 1.72 -0.24 3.83
CA ALA A 71 1.50 0.60 2.67
C ALA A 71 0.37 1.58 2.99
N ALA A 72 0.65 2.87 2.82
CA ALA A 72 -0.29 3.96 3.03
C ALA A 72 -0.57 4.63 1.67
N PRO A 73 -1.62 4.20 0.96
CA PRO A 73 -1.98 4.83 -0.29
C PRO A 73 -2.58 6.22 -0.02
N THR A 74 -2.27 7.17 -0.89
CA THR A 74 -2.86 8.51 -0.94
C THR A 74 -3.05 8.91 -2.40
N ILE A 75 -3.89 9.92 -2.61
CA ILE A 75 -4.18 10.43 -3.95
C ILE A 75 -3.90 11.92 -3.97
N ARG A 76 -3.24 12.36 -5.03
CA ARG A 76 -2.93 13.76 -5.24
C ARG A 76 -3.17 14.16 -6.69
N PHE A 77 -3.88 15.25 -6.87
CA PHE A 77 -4.01 15.90 -8.18
C PHE A 77 -2.74 16.72 -8.44
N ALA A 78 -2.20 16.67 -9.66
CA ALA A 78 -1.00 17.41 -10.04
C ALA A 78 -1.14 18.93 -9.81
N ASP A 79 -2.29 19.50 -10.16
CA ASP A 79 -2.70 20.85 -9.84
C ASP A 79 -4.22 20.86 -9.67
N ALA A 80 -4.70 20.67 -8.44
CA ALA A 80 -6.13 20.59 -8.16
C ALA A 80 -6.91 21.82 -8.67
N ASN A 81 -6.30 23.01 -8.68
CA ASN A 81 -6.97 24.24 -9.10
C ASN A 81 -7.07 24.33 -10.64
N ALA A 82 -6.06 23.84 -11.37
CA ALA A 82 -6.11 23.77 -12.82
C ALA A 82 -6.93 22.58 -13.34
N GLN A 83 -7.02 21.49 -12.55
CA GLN A 83 -7.68 20.26 -12.95
C GLN A 83 -9.17 20.23 -12.61
N TRP A 84 -9.65 21.10 -11.71
CA TRP A 84 -11.06 21.14 -11.32
C TRP A 84 -11.67 22.50 -11.59
N ARG A 85 -12.77 22.50 -12.35
CA ARG A 85 -13.64 23.67 -12.51
C ARG A 85 -14.75 23.62 -11.49
N ARG A 86 -14.86 24.69 -10.70
CA ARG A 86 -16.00 24.95 -9.81
C ARG A 86 -16.83 26.08 -10.39
N SER A 87 -18.12 25.85 -10.60
CA SER A 87 -19.00 26.84 -11.23
C SER A 87 -20.44 26.67 -10.77
N SER A 88 -21.27 27.69 -10.97
CA SER A 88 -22.70 27.56 -10.73
C SER A 88 -23.33 26.65 -11.78
N ALA A 89 -24.15 25.69 -11.32
CA ALA A 89 -24.94 24.83 -12.18
C ALA A 89 -26.19 25.55 -12.73
N SER A 90 -26.72 26.55 -12.01
CA SER A 90 -27.88 27.35 -12.41
C SER A 90 -27.52 28.67 -13.10
N GLY A 91 -26.24 29.08 -13.04
CA GLY A 91 -25.81 30.43 -13.42
C GLY A 91 -26.03 31.48 -12.33
N SER A 92 -26.60 31.12 -11.18
CA SER A 92 -26.76 31.98 -10.00
C SER A 92 -25.52 31.96 -9.11
N GLU A 93 -25.19 33.08 -8.47
CA GLU A 93 -24.16 33.16 -7.40
C GLU A 93 -24.53 32.35 -6.15
N HIS A 94 -25.79 31.91 -6.07
CA HIS A 94 -26.36 31.15 -4.95
C HIS A 94 -26.53 29.65 -5.27
N GLY A 95 -25.78 29.12 -6.24
CA GLY A 95 -25.79 27.68 -6.56
C GLY A 95 -27.09 27.17 -7.22
N PRO A 96 -27.31 25.85 -7.31
CA PRO A 96 -26.40 24.75 -6.91
C PRO A 96 -25.05 24.84 -7.62
N TRP A 97 -24.00 24.32 -7.00
CA TRP A 97 -22.65 24.33 -7.57
C TRP A 97 -22.40 23.05 -8.35
N LYS A 98 -21.47 23.11 -9.31
CA LYS A 98 -20.96 21.93 -10.01
C LYS A 98 -19.44 21.89 -9.97
N PHE A 99 -18.92 20.67 -9.79
CA PHE A 99 -17.51 20.34 -9.87
C PHE A 99 -17.27 19.49 -11.11
N GLU A 100 -16.28 19.88 -11.91
CA GLU A 100 -15.99 19.23 -13.17
C GLU A 100 -14.49 19.03 -13.33
N PHE A 101 -14.08 17.81 -13.59
CA PHE A 101 -12.68 17.49 -13.83
C PHE A 101 -12.30 17.81 -15.28
N LEU A 102 -11.23 18.56 -15.46
CA LEU A 102 -10.75 19.03 -16.76
C LEU A 102 -9.68 18.11 -17.39
N GLY A 103 -9.20 17.13 -16.63
CA GLY A 103 -8.16 16.17 -17.05
C GLY A 103 -6.84 16.35 -16.29
N GLY A 104 -5.82 15.63 -16.73
CA GLY A 104 -4.46 15.71 -16.18
C GLY A 104 -4.09 14.54 -15.27
N ASP A 105 -2.92 14.66 -14.65
CA ASP A 105 -2.33 13.59 -13.86
C ASP A 105 -2.98 13.50 -12.47
N VAL A 106 -3.32 12.27 -12.08
CA VAL A 106 -3.76 11.89 -10.75
C VAL A 106 -2.71 10.93 -10.19
N PHE A 107 -1.95 11.38 -9.22
CA PHE A 107 -0.91 10.58 -8.58
C PHE A 107 -1.53 9.61 -7.59
N LEU A 108 -1.18 8.34 -7.75
CA LEU A 108 -1.44 7.27 -6.79
C LEU A 108 -0.17 7.11 -5.96
N ASP A 109 -0.06 7.92 -4.91
CA ASP A 109 1.11 7.97 -4.05
C ASP A 109 1.00 6.80 -3.04
N LEU A 110 1.99 5.92 -2.99
CA LEU A 110 2.04 4.75 -2.11
C LEU A 110 3.28 4.84 -1.23
N GLU A 111 3.08 5.21 0.03
CA GLU A 111 4.16 5.20 1.01
C GLU A 111 4.30 3.81 1.60
N MET A 112 5.46 3.21 1.40
CA MET A 112 5.77 1.86 1.86
C MET A 112 6.76 1.88 3.02
N ALA A 113 6.63 0.90 3.90
CA ALA A 113 7.60 0.61 4.92
C ALA A 113 7.69 -0.89 5.21
N MET A 114 8.90 -1.35 5.55
CA MET A 114 9.17 -2.74 5.91
C MET A 114 9.77 -2.82 7.31
N TYR A 115 9.27 -3.77 8.08
CA TYR A 115 9.65 -4.00 9.46
C TYR A 115 9.95 -5.48 9.68
N LEU A 116 10.99 -5.78 10.44
CA LEU A 116 11.27 -7.12 10.95
C LEU A 116 11.35 -7.09 12.47
N ALA A 117 10.91 -8.17 13.11
CA ALA A 117 11.04 -8.32 14.54
C ALA A 117 12.51 -8.44 14.96
N LYS A 118 12.86 -7.89 16.13
CA LYS A 118 14.21 -7.98 16.70
C LYS A 118 14.71 -9.41 16.90
N SER A 119 13.80 -10.38 17.06
CA SER A 119 14.12 -11.82 17.09
C SER A 119 14.73 -12.36 15.80
N VAL A 120 14.59 -11.60 14.70
CA VAL A 120 15.06 -11.92 13.35
C VAL A 120 16.30 -11.11 12.98
N ASP A 121 16.71 -10.16 13.84
CA ASP A 121 17.93 -9.41 13.61
C ASP A 121 19.13 -10.35 13.49
N TYR A 122 19.96 -10.14 12.48
CA TYR A 122 20.99 -11.10 12.14
C TYR A 122 22.28 -10.84 12.91
N ASN A 123 22.93 -11.91 13.33
CA ASN A 123 24.32 -11.88 13.75
C ASN A 123 25.20 -12.23 12.54
N PRO A 124 26.04 -11.30 12.03
CA PRO A 124 26.87 -11.56 10.84
C PRO A 124 27.93 -12.65 11.06
N LYS A 125 28.16 -13.08 12.31
CA LYS A 125 29.07 -14.18 12.67
C LYS A 125 28.36 -15.54 12.79
N ASP A 126 27.05 -15.59 12.62
CA ASP A 126 26.24 -16.81 12.70
C ASP A 126 25.50 -17.03 11.37
N ASP A 127 25.94 -18.04 10.61
CA ASP A 127 25.38 -18.42 9.32
C ASP A 127 23.91 -18.80 9.40
N LEU A 128 23.44 -19.39 10.52
CA LEU A 128 22.03 -19.73 10.69
C LEU A 128 21.18 -18.49 10.94
N SER A 129 21.71 -17.53 11.70
CA SER A 129 21.04 -16.25 11.94
C SER A 129 20.86 -15.47 10.63
N VAL A 130 21.88 -15.43 9.77
CA VAL A 130 21.78 -14.82 8.44
C VAL A 130 20.76 -15.54 7.56
N GLN A 131 20.71 -16.88 7.59
CA GLN A 131 19.72 -17.66 6.83
C GLN A 131 18.28 -17.42 7.30
N ILE A 132 18.05 -17.30 8.61
CA ILE A 132 16.72 -17.00 9.17
C ILE A 132 16.27 -15.62 8.71
N PHE A 133 17.14 -14.61 8.81
CA PHE A 133 16.88 -13.27 8.32
C PHE A 133 16.51 -13.29 6.83
N ALA A 134 17.33 -13.95 6.00
CA ALA A 134 17.11 -14.02 4.57
C ALA A 134 15.74 -14.63 4.24
N ARG A 135 15.34 -15.71 4.92
CA ARG A 135 14.08 -16.39 4.64
C ARG A 135 12.85 -15.56 4.97
N ILE A 136 12.89 -14.83 6.07
CA ILE A 136 11.81 -13.95 6.49
C ILE A 136 11.76 -12.72 5.58
N TYR A 137 12.92 -12.14 5.27
CA TYR A 137 13.02 -11.01 4.35
C TYR A 137 12.51 -11.34 2.94
N GLU A 138 12.85 -12.52 2.39
CA GLU A 138 12.31 -13.00 1.11
C GLU A 138 10.77 -13.07 1.11
N HIS A 139 10.18 -13.51 2.22
CA HIS A 139 8.72 -13.52 2.36
C HIS A 139 8.17 -12.09 2.35
N GLU A 140 8.77 -11.15 3.08
CA GLU A 140 8.35 -9.74 3.08
C GLU A 140 8.48 -9.08 1.71
N LEU A 141 9.48 -9.46 0.89
CA LEU A 141 9.60 -8.99 -0.49
C LEU A 141 8.43 -9.44 -1.38
N LEU A 142 7.72 -10.53 -1.05
CA LEU A 142 6.49 -10.91 -1.76
C LEU A 142 5.35 -9.93 -1.46
N HIS A 143 5.28 -9.40 -0.24
CA HIS A 143 4.32 -8.33 0.11
C HIS A 143 4.66 -7.04 -0.64
N VAL A 144 5.94 -6.69 -0.72
CA VAL A 144 6.43 -5.57 -1.53
C VAL A 144 6.02 -5.72 -3.00
N LEU A 145 6.26 -6.91 -3.58
CA LEU A 145 5.89 -7.20 -4.96
C LEU A 145 4.39 -6.97 -5.20
N ASP A 146 3.54 -7.46 -4.30
CA ASP A 146 2.10 -7.30 -4.43
C ASP A 146 1.68 -5.84 -4.40
N GLU A 147 2.18 -5.05 -3.45
CA GLU A 147 1.86 -3.62 -3.34
C GLU A 147 2.28 -2.84 -4.60
N ILE A 148 3.50 -3.09 -5.09
CA ILE A 148 4.02 -2.45 -6.30
C ILE A 148 3.22 -2.85 -7.53
N ASP A 149 2.94 -4.14 -7.70
CA ASP A 149 2.21 -4.65 -8.86
C ASP A 149 0.75 -4.16 -8.87
N ILE A 150 0.12 -4.11 -7.69
CA ILE A 150 -1.21 -3.52 -7.54
C ILE A 150 -1.18 -2.06 -7.98
N ALA A 151 -0.29 -1.23 -7.41
CA ALA A 151 -0.26 0.19 -7.69
C ALA A 151 0.12 0.52 -9.14
N THR A 152 1.06 -0.25 -9.73
CA THR A 152 1.65 0.10 -11.04
C THR A 152 0.95 -0.54 -12.23
N LYS A 153 0.43 -1.76 -12.09
CA LYS A 153 -0.12 -2.53 -13.22
C LYS A 153 -1.61 -2.80 -13.08
N TRP A 154 -2.06 -3.17 -11.88
CA TRP A 154 -3.45 -3.60 -11.69
C TRP A 154 -4.40 -2.40 -11.52
N LEU A 155 -4.11 -1.50 -10.58
CA LEU A 155 -5.05 -0.45 -10.15
C LEU A 155 -5.35 0.56 -11.26
N PRO A 156 -4.37 1.14 -11.98
CA PRO A 156 -4.66 2.17 -13.00
C PRO A 156 -5.70 1.74 -14.06
N PRO A 157 -5.60 0.57 -14.72
CA PRO A 157 -6.63 0.16 -15.67
C PRO A 157 -7.97 -0.18 -15.02
N GLN A 158 -7.99 -0.68 -13.76
CA GLN A 158 -9.26 -0.90 -13.06
C GLN A 158 -9.99 0.41 -12.78
N LEU A 159 -9.27 1.46 -12.38
CA LEU A 159 -9.86 2.78 -12.12
C LEU A 159 -10.48 3.40 -13.36
N LEU A 160 -9.88 3.20 -14.55
CA LEU A 160 -10.45 3.68 -15.80
C LEU A 160 -11.78 3.00 -16.15
N GLY A 161 -11.99 1.75 -15.71
CA GLY A 161 -13.22 0.99 -15.91
C GLY A 161 -14.25 1.13 -14.78
N GLU A 162 -13.89 1.72 -13.65
CA GLU A 162 -14.80 1.88 -12.51
C GLU A 162 -15.87 2.95 -12.84
N PRO A 163 -17.18 2.67 -12.67
CA PRO A 163 -18.24 3.59 -13.11
C PRO A 163 -18.15 5.01 -12.54
N THR A 164 -17.80 5.17 -11.27
CA THR A 164 -17.75 6.47 -10.58
C THR A 164 -16.58 7.32 -11.04
N ILE A 165 -15.38 6.74 -11.07
CA ILE A 165 -14.15 7.32 -11.59
C ILE A 165 -14.26 7.57 -13.09
N GLY A 166 -14.81 6.62 -13.84
CA GLY A 166 -15.12 6.74 -15.26
C GLY A 166 -16.02 7.94 -15.54
N ARG A 167 -17.09 8.10 -14.76
CA ARG A 167 -17.99 9.25 -14.86
C ARG A 167 -17.30 10.57 -14.54
N TYR A 168 -16.64 10.69 -13.39
CA TYR A 168 -16.17 11.99 -12.91
C TYR A 168 -14.77 12.38 -13.40
N LEU A 169 -13.84 11.42 -13.51
CA LEU A 169 -12.45 11.69 -13.90
C LEU A 169 -12.17 11.40 -15.38
N VAL A 170 -12.82 10.39 -15.98
CA VAL A 170 -12.56 10.05 -17.40
C VAL A 170 -13.46 10.88 -18.32
N GLN A 171 -14.76 10.90 -18.07
CA GLN A 171 -15.74 11.64 -18.88
C GLN A 171 -15.84 13.11 -18.50
N GLY A 172 -15.31 13.50 -17.33
CA GLY A 172 -15.44 14.87 -16.81
C GLY A 172 -16.90 15.24 -16.55
N ALA A 173 -17.77 14.28 -16.20
CA ALA A 173 -19.16 14.60 -15.93
C ALA A 173 -19.25 15.53 -14.71
N PRO A 174 -20.10 16.56 -14.74
CA PRO A 174 -20.25 17.45 -13.61
C PRO A 174 -20.90 16.71 -12.43
N TYR A 175 -20.31 16.86 -11.25
CA TYR A 175 -20.96 16.55 -9.98
C TYR A 175 -21.68 17.80 -9.50
N VAL A 176 -23.01 17.75 -9.40
CA VAL A 176 -23.82 18.87 -8.89
C VAL A 176 -24.04 18.67 -7.41
N TYR A 177 -23.66 19.67 -6.61
CA TYR A 177 -23.73 19.64 -5.16
C TYR A 177 -24.15 20.98 -4.57
N GLY A 178 -24.73 20.90 -3.36
CA GLY A 178 -25.06 22.06 -2.54
C GLY A 178 -26.41 22.70 -2.85
N LEU A 179 -27.04 23.23 -1.79
CA LEU A 179 -28.19 24.13 -1.83
C LEU A 179 -27.68 25.53 -1.46
N GLY A 180 -27.68 26.48 -2.39
CA GLY A 180 -27.89 27.88 -2.03
C GLY A 180 -26.69 28.81 -1.76
N SER A 181 -25.54 28.38 -1.24
CA SER A 181 -24.50 29.35 -0.81
C SER A 181 -23.07 29.03 -1.26
N SER A 182 -22.27 30.07 -1.47
CA SER A 182 -20.84 30.01 -1.82
C SER A 182 -19.94 29.72 -0.61
N THR A 183 -20.44 29.89 0.62
CA THR A 183 -19.65 29.84 1.85
C THR A 183 -19.21 28.44 2.26
N ALA A 184 -19.86 27.39 1.75
CA ALA A 184 -19.52 25.98 2.01
C ALA A 184 -18.79 25.31 0.84
N LEU A 185 -18.53 26.03 -0.26
CA LEU A 185 -18.10 25.44 -1.53
C LEU A 185 -16.78 24.65 -1.43
N ASP A 186 -15.82 25.14 -0.65
CA ASP A 186 -14.53 24.47 -0.45
C ASP A 186 -14.68 23.18 0.34
N GLN A 187 -15.51 23.20 1.40
CA GLN A 187 -15.78 22.02 2.21
C GLN A 187 -16.53 20.97 1.39
N ASP A 188 -17.56 21.39 0.65
CA ASP A 188 -18.34 20.55 -0.24
C ASP A 188 -17.47 19.88 -1.31
N PHE A 189 -16.51 20.62 -1.86
CA PHE A 189 -15.54 20.07 -2.81
C PHE A 189 -14.62 19.04 -2.14
N HIS A 190 -14.08 19.35 -0.96
CA HIS A 190 -13.24 18.41 -0.22
C HIS A 190 -14.01 17.13 0.14
N ASP A 191 -15.26 17.25 0.59
CA ASP A 191 -16.10 16.10 0.95
C ASP A 191 -16.42 15.23 -0.27
N PHE A 192 -16.67 15.84 -1.43
CA PHE A 192 -16.82 15.13 -2.69
C PHE A 192 -15.56 14.35 -3.06
N ILE A 193 -14.39 15.01 -3.04
CA ILE A 193 -13.12 14.35 -3.36
C ILE A 193 -12.84 13.19 -2.38
N ALA A 194 -12.98 13.43 -1.07
CA ALA A 194 -12.70 12.42 -0.06
C ALA A 194 -13.68 11.23 -0.11
N SER A 195 -14.98 11.51 -0.11
CA SER A 195 -16.02 10.49 0.06
C SER A 195 -16.35 9.74 -1.22
N ILE A 196 -16.10 10.33 -2.39
CA ILE A 196 -16.43 9.72 -3.68
C ILE A 196 -15.15 9.27 -4.39
N ILE A 197 -14.23 10.18 -4.68
CA ILE A 197 -13.07 9.84 -5.51
C ILE A 197 -12.07 8.99 -4.73
N VAL A 198 -11.63 9.50 -3.58
CA VAL A 198 -10.59 8.85 -2.77
C VAL A 198 -11.08 7.52 -2.21
N ALA A 199 -12.30 7.48 -1.67
CA ALA A 199 -12.90 6.25 -1.16
C ALA A 199 -12.99 5.13 -2.21
N ASN A 200 -13.41 5.43 -3.45
CA ASN A 200 -13.49 4.41 -4.52
C ASN A 200 -12.12 3.83 -4.87
N VAL A 201 -11.11 4.68 -5.02
CA VAL A 201 -9.74 4.21 -5.31
C VAL A 201 -9.18 3.34 -4.18
N PHE A 202 -9.39 3.74 -2.92
CA PHE A 202 -8.98 2.93 -1.78
C PHE A 202 -9.72 1.60 -1.70
N ASN A 203 -11.03 1.58 -1.98
CA ASN A 203 -11.81 0.34 -1.98
C ASN A 203 -11.30 -0.66 -3.02
N PHE A 204 -10.89 -0.21 -4.21
CA PHE A 204 -10.28 -1.07 -5.21
C PHE A 204 -8.93 -1.62 -4.76
N TRP A 205 -8.04 -0.75 -4.27
CA TRP A 205 -6.73 -1.15 -3.77
C TRP A 205 -6.84 -2.16 -2.63
N VAL A 206 -7.65 -1.87 -1.60
CA VAL A 206 -7.78 -2.75 -0.42
C VAL A 206 -8.43 -4.09 -0.77
N THR A 207 -9.37 -4.11 -1.71
CA THR A 207 -10.01 -5.34 -2.18
C THR A 207 -9.00 -6.28 -2.82
N GLU A 208 -8.18 -5.76 -3.72
CA GLU A 208 -7.15 -6.55 -4.40
C GLU A 208 -6.02 -6.95 -3.47
N LYS A 209 -5.53 -6.02 -2.64
CA LYS A 209 -4.55 -6.31 -1.58
C LYS A 209 -5.01 -7.48 -0.72
N ASN A 210 -6.24 -7.43 -0.22
CA ASN A 210 -6.80 -8.50 0.60
C ASN A 210 -6.98 -9.81 -0.18
N ARG A 211 -7.31 -9.75 -1.47
CA ARG A 211 -7.39 -10.95 -2.33
C ARG A 211 -6.03 -11.63 -2.48
N ARG A 212 -4.96 -10.86 -2.75
CA ARG A 212 -3.60 -11.39 -2.88
C ARG A 212 -3.05 -11.93 -1.56
N ALA A 213 -3.26 -11.19 -0.47
CA ALA A 213 -2.88 -11.63 0.87
C ALA A 213 -3.53 -12.99 1.24
N ARG A 214 -4.82 -13.19 0.94
CA ARG A 214 -5.49 -14.49 1.18
C ARG A 214 -4.89 -15.66 0.40
N LEU A 215 -4.31 -15.42 -0.76
CA LEU A 215 -3.69 -16.47 -1.59
C LEU A 215 -2.26 -16.75 -1.16
N ARG A 216 -1.46 -15.69 -0.97
CA ARG A 216 -0.05 -15.78 -0.58
C ARG A 216 0.11 -16.23 0.86
N ASP A 217 -0.69 -15.68 1.78
CA ASP A 217 -0.62 -15.97 3.22
C ASP A 217 -1.64 -17.05 3.62
N ALA A 218 -2.04 -17.89 2.66
CA ALA A 218 -2.84 -19.06 2.94
C ALA A 218 -2.10 -19.94 3.98
N PRO A 219 -2.79 -20.55 4.96
CA PRO A 219 -2.15 -21.27 6.07
C PRO A 219 -1.08 -22.28 5.64
N ALA A 220 -1.29 -22.96 4.51
CA ALA A 220 -0.33 -23.91 3.95
C ALA A 220 0.97 -23.24 3.44
N GLN A 221 0.88 -22.10 2.75
CA GLN A 221 2.05 -21.37 2.25
C GLN A 221 2.84 -20.77 3.41
N TYR A 222 2.11 -20.20 4.37
CA TYR A 222 2.69 -19.65 5.58
C TYR A 222 3.42 -20.72 6.40
N LYS A 223 2.82 -21.91 6.54
CA LYS A 223 3.42 -23.05 7.23
C LYS A 223 4.75 -23.48 6.60
N ILE A 224 4.89 -23.43 5.27
CA ILE A 224 6.15 -23.79 4.60
C ILE A 224 7.29 -22.86 5.05
N VAL A 225 7.04 -21.55 5.08
CA VAL A 225 8.04 -20.57 5.55
C VAL A 225 8.36 -20.78 7.01
N GLN A 226 7.34 -20.98 7.85
CA GLN A 226 7.51 -21.20 9.28
C GLN A 226 8.33 -22.48 9.57
N ASP A 227 8.02 -23.59 8.92
CA ASP A 227 8.71 -24.87 9.12
C ASP A 227 10.20 -24.76 8.72
N GLN A 228 10.53 -23.98 7.69
CA GLN A 228 11.91 -23.70 7.29
C GLN A 228 12.65 -22.88 8.34
N VAL A 229 12.03 -21.82 8.87
CA VAL A 229 12.60 -20.98 9.93
C VAL A 229 12.79 -21.78 11.22
N ASP A 230 11.80 -22.58 11.62
CA ASP A 230 11.87 -23.39 12.84
C ASP A 230 12.95 -24.47 12.75
N THR A 231 13.13 -25.08 11.58
CA THR A 231 14.24 -26.01 11.32
C THR A 231 15.60 -25.34 11.52
N LEU A 232 15.77 -24.11 11.03
CA LEU A 232 17.00 -23.34 11.21
C LEU A 232 17.22 -22.96 12.68
N ARG A 233 16.17 -22.51 13.38
CA ARG A 233 16.21 -22.18 14.81
C ARG A 233 16.58 -23.40 15.66
N GLN A 234 16.02 -24.57 15.37
CA GLN A 234 16.38 -25.82 16.06
C GLN A 234 17.85 -26.18 15.87
N ARG A 235 18.38 -26.03 14.65
CA ARG A 235 19.81 -26.25 14.37
C ARG A 235 20.69 -25.27 15.15
N GLN A 236 20.25 -24.03 15.31
CA GLN A 236 20.98 -22.99 16.05
C GLN A 236 21.05 -23.33 17.55
N ILE A 237 19.93 -23.77 18.14
CA ILE A 237 19.87 -24.21 19.54
C ILE A 237 20.78 -25.42 19.76
N ASN A 238 20.76 -26.40 18.86
CA ASN A 238 21.54 -27.65 18.99
C ASN A 238 23.06 -27.49 18.73
N ARG A 239 23.53 -26.29 18.36
CA ARG A 239 24.98 -25.98 18.23
C ARG A 239 25.61 -25.57 19.55
N HIS A 240 24.80 -25.22 20.55
CA HIS A 240 25.21 -24.82 21.89
C HIS A 240 24.98 -25.96 22.89
#